data_AF-W2H743-F1
#
_entry.id   AF-W2H743-F1
#
_cell.length_a   1.000
_cell.length_b   1.000
_cell.length_c   1.000
_cell.angle_alpha   90.00
_cell.angle_beta   90.00
_cell.angle_gamma   90.00
#
_symmetry.space_group_name_H-M   'P 1'
#
loop_
_entity.id
_entity.type
_entity.pdbx_description
1 polymer ?
#
loop_
_entity_poly.entity_id
_entity_poly.type
_entity_poly.pdbx_seq_one_letter_code
_entity_poly.pdbx_strand_id
1 'polypeptide(L)'
;MLAAMLKPWTLLRLDWLLTPDAWLQLLILWPLELYEAVAILPVSFLRRHVPVLGGALVVLMTLHGILLRLFLELLRAIFARVTYSRDPVLTFRSFWRAMQDHYAFLEPRRVDWQLVRQLFGDAIQPATSDDDLWIALQESVSLCDDPSLAVSRVAGAAAGSSGPRTLTVRGHKLPTAAALRFQQLTLAAIEREHLTQGGRRIANNRFVCGILNAETCPGWRIGYICLTAMQGFVEFPLPRVDALMPSWTRGSTATKMAGQTRLEVDNKSGEGRGGSSVTVPEIYDLESMRWSLEAILLGLGDVDGLILDLRFNQGGGSHVAALTVASFFASDKALAFSTDEKLPGATSRFSKRKKYHIPYTSRCTRYRGPLAVLQSQYTRGTAELLCLSLMKRPLTSRIGASTAGSLSPTRQLRLPNYWTVEIPYQRIFSADNELFEGVGIPATEVVPDMEMYPAQTINGNSPKQQKTTAAASSAAFDPCVRKAIDHIMGVETALDK
;
A
#
# COMPACT_ATOMS: atom_id res chain seq x y z
N MET A 1 18.59 -49.00 -55.13
CA MET A 1 19.69 -48.07 -54.83
C MET A 1 19.28 -46.60 -55.06
N LEU A 2 18.11 -46.15 -54.55
CA LEU A 2 17.68 -44.73 -54.57
C LEU A 2 16.38 -44.53 -53.76
N ALA A 3 16.40 -44.79 -52.45
CA ALA A 3 15.28 -44.49 -51.55
C ALA A 3 15.70 -44.33 -50.08
N ALA A 4 16.89 -43.76 -49.82
CA ALA A 4 17.41 -43.62 -48.45
C ALA A 4 18.14 -42.30 -48.18
N MET A 5 17.77 -41.21 -48.86
CA MET A 5 18.25 -39.87 -48.50
C MET A 5 17.18 -38.84 -48.80
N LEU A 6 16.49 -38.37 -47.76
CA LEU A 6 15.93 -37.01 -47.63
C LEU A 6 15.16 -36.90 -46.31
N LYS A 7 15.78 -36.22 -45.32
CA LYS A 7 15.23 -35.27 -44.32
C LYS A 7 15.91 -35.39 -42.95
N PRO A 8 16.99 -34.62 -42.67
CA PRO A 8 17.49 -34.42 -41.31
C PRO A 8 16.89 -33.18 -40.60
N TRP A 9 15.77 -32.62 -41.07
CA TRP A 9 15.21 -31.34 -40.58
C TRP A 9 13.89 -31.47 -39.80
N THR A 10 13.65 -32.60 -39.13
CA THR A 10 12.44 -32.80 -38.29
C THR A 10 12.73 -32.92 -36.80
N LEU A 11 13.93 -32.53 -36.34
CA LEU A 11 14.34 -32.62 -34.92
C LEU A 11 14.60 -31.27 -34.22
N LEU A 12 14.24 -30.13 -34.85
CA LEU A 12 14.22 -28.83 -34.19
C LEU A 12 12.77 -28.35 -34.10
N ARG A 13 12.00 -28.96 -33.20
CA ARG A 13 10.75 -28.34 -32.74
C ARG A 13 11.13 -27.11 -31.91
N LEU A 14 11.06 -25.94 -32.54
CA LEU A 14 11.22 -24.64 -31.89
C LEU A 14 9.96 -24.24 -31.07
N ASP A 15 9.07 -25.20 -30.79
CA ASP A 15 7.84 -25.00 -30.01
C ASP A 15 8.13 -24.47 -28.59
N TRP A 16 9.34 -24.72 -28.07
CA TRP A 16 9.79 -24.21 -26.78
C TRP A 16 10.06 -22.69 -26.77
N LEU A 17 10.35 -22.07 -27.92
CA LEU A 17 10.51 -20.60 -28.03
C LEU A 17 9.18 -19.83 -27.96
N LEU A 18 8.04 -20.50 -27.88
CA LEU A 18 6.73 -19.84 -27.74
C LEU A 18 6.29 -19.64 -26.29
N THR A 19 7.03 -20.18 -25.31
CA THR A 19 6.71 -19.95 -23.90
C THR A 19 7.42 -18.68 -23.41
N PRO A 20 6.73 -17.82 -22.63
CA PRO A 20 7.36 -16.63 -22.04
C PRO A 20 8.56 -16.96 -21.15
N ASP A 21 8.60 -18.17 -20.57
CA ASP A 21 9.72 -18.66 -19.76
C ASP A 21 10.99 -18.91 -20.58
N ALA A 22 10.87 -19.41 -21.81
CA ALA A 22 12.02 -19.62 -22.69
C ALA A 22 12.64 -18.28 -23.15
N TRP A 23 11.80 -17.27 -23.39
CA TRP A 23 12.29 -15.92 -23.69
C TRP A 23 12.99 -15.29 -22.49
N LEU A 24 12.46 -15.47 -21.28
CA LEU A 24 13.08 -14.99 -20.06
C LEU A 24 14.44 -15.68 -19.81
N GLN A 25 14.51 -16.99 -20.02
CA GLN A 25 15.77 -17.73 -19.92
C GLN A 25 16.80 -17.25 -20.95
N LEU A 26 16.40 -17.13 -22.21
CA LEU A 26 17.33 -16.86 -23.31
C LEU A 26 17.78 -15.39 -23.38
N LEU A 27 16.89 -14.44 -23.09
CA LEU A 27 17.19 -13.00 -23.20
C LEU A 27 17.72 -12.39 -21.90
N ILE A 28 17.41 -12.97 -20.74
CA ILE A 28 17.73 -12.37 -19.44
C ILE A 28 18.65 -13.27 -18.63
N LEU A 29 18.24 -14.51 -18.32
CA LEU A 29 18.99 -15.36 -17.38
C LEU A 29 20.32 -15.86 -17.95
N TRP A 30 20.35 -16.41 -19.16
CA TRP A 30 21.59 -16.89 -19.77
C TRP A 30 22.65 -15.80 -19.97
N PRO A 31 22.31 -14.59 -20.46
CA PRO A 31 23.27 -13.49 -20.48
C PRO A 31 23.78 -13.08 -19.10
N LEU A 32 22.91 -13.15 -18.06
CA LEU A 32 23.30 -12.82 -16.69
C LEU A 32 24.21 -13.90 -16.08
N GLU A 33 23.90 -15.17 -16.29
CA GLU A 33 24.72 -16.32 -15.87
C GLU A 33 26.07 -16.33 -16.58
N LEU A 34 26.08 -16.04 -17.88
CA LEU A 34 27.32 -15.87 -18.64
C LEU A 34 28.14 -14.69 -18.09
N TYR A 35 27.49 -13.58 -17.76
CA TYR A 35 28.17 -12.43 -17.15
C TYR A 35 28.74 -12.77 -15.77
N GLU A 36 28.01 -13.51 -14.94
CA GLU A 36 28.49 -13.97 -13.64
C GLU A 36 29.68 -14.93 -13.78
N ALA A 37 29.59 -15.91 -14.67
CA ALA A 37 30.63 -16.90 -14.93
C ALA A 37 31.91 -16.29 -15.53
N VAL A 38 31.77 -15.32 -16.44
CA VAL A 38 32.90 -14.74 -17.19
C VAL A 38 33.50 -13.52 -16.48
N ALA A 39 32.69 -12.74 -15.77
CA ALA A 39 33.17 -11.52 -15.11
C ALA A 39 33.35 -11.72 -13.60
N ILE A 40 32.32 -12.14 -12.86
CA ILE A 40 32.33 -12.08 -11.38
C ILE A 40 33.24 -13.13 -10.74
N LEU A 41 33.15 -14.39 -11.19
CA LEU A 41 33.93 -15.50 -10.65
C LEU A 41 35.46 -15.31 -10.84
N PRO A 42 35.97 -14.98 -12.04
CA PRO A 42 37.40 -14.72 -12.26
C PRO A 42 37.90 -13.49 -11.49
N VAL A 43 37.12 -12.41 -11.41
CA VAL A 43 37.47 -11.20 -10.64
C VAL A 43 37.67 -11.52 -9.16
N SER A 44 36.79 -12.35 -8.58
CA SER A 44 36.86 -12.73 -7.17
C SER A 44 38.11 -13.54 -6.85
N PHE A 45 38.50 -14.44 -7.76
CA PHE A 45 39.71 -15.23 -7.69
C PHE A 45 40.97 -14.37 -7.88
N LEU A 46 41.01 -13.52 -8.91
CA LEU A 46 42.13 -12.61 -9.18
C LEU A 46 42.34 -11.60 -8.06
N ARG A 47 41.28 -11.09 -7.43
CA ARG A 47 41.38 -10.19 -6.27
C ARG A 47 42.10 -10.86 -5.09
N ARG A 48 41.94 -12.17 -4.92
CA ARG A 48 42.54 -12.94 -3.82
C ARG A 48 44.01 -13.29 -4.08
N HIS A 49 44.39 -13.52 -5.34
CA HIS A 49 45.73 -14.01 -5.70
C HIS A 49 46.64 -12.95 -6.35
N VAL A 50 46.08 -11.93 -7.01
CA VAL A 50 46.81 -10.83 -7.68
C VAL A 50 46.06 -9.50 -7.43
N PRO A 51 46.25 -8.86 -6.26
CA PRO A 51 45.39 -7.77 -5.78
C PRO A 51 45.31 -6.55 -6.70
N VAL A 52 46.42 -6.19 -7.35
CA VAL A 52 46.49 -5.03 -8.26
C VAL A 52 45.65 -5.26 -9.52
N LEU A 53 45.78 -6.43 -10.14
CA LEU A 53 45.03 -6.81 -11.34
C LEU A 53 43.55 -7.00 -11.04
N GLY A 54 43.23 -7.66 -9.91
CA GLY A 54 41.85 -7.80 -9.45
C GLY A 54 41.19 -6.45 -9.12
N GLY A 55 41.93 -5.52 -8.50
CA GLY A 55 41.47 -4.16 -8.24
C GLY A 55 41.17 -3.37 -9.51
N ALA A 56 42.06 -3.42 -10.51
CA ALA A 56 41.85 -2.78 -11.81
C ALA A 56 40.61 -3.34 -12.55
N LEU A 57 40.38 -4.65 -12.47
CA LEU A 57 39.23 -5.31 -13.09
C LEU A 57 37.90 -4.92 -12.44
N VAL A 58 37.87 -4.74 -11.11
CA VAL A 58 36.71 -4.20 -10.40
C VAL A 58 36.39 -2.77 -10.85
N VAL A 59 37.40 -1.92 -11.01
CA VAL A 59 37.22 -0.55 -11.53
C VAL A 59 36.69 -0.56 -12.97
N LEU A 60 37.17 -1.48 -13.80
CA LEU A 60 36.68 -1.63 -15.17
C LEU A 60 35.21 -2.10 -15.20
N MET A 61 34.83 -3.04 -14.32
CA MET A 61 33.44 -3.50 -14.20
C MET A 61 32.51 -2.41 -13.68
N THR A 62 32.94 -1.61 -12.69
CA THR A 62 32.13 -0.48 -12.22
C THR A 62 31.98 0.58 -13.30
N LEU A 63 33.05 0.88 -14.05
CA LEU A 63 33.00 1.79 -15.20
C LEU A 63 32.06 1.27 -16.29
N HIS A 64 32.11 -0.03 -16.61
CA HIS A 64 31.19 -0.67 -17.54
C HIS A 64 29.74 -0.60 -17.05
N GLY A 65 29.49 -0.86 -15.76
CA GLY A 65 28.16 -0.73 -15.16
C GLY A 65 27.63 0.72 -15.20
N ILE A 66 28.50 1.71 -14.98
CA ILE A 66 28.15 3.13 -15.12
C ILE A 66 27.85 3.45 -16.58
N LEU A 67 28.68 3.01 -17.53
CA LEU A 67 28.47 3.24 -18.95
C LEU A 67 27.17 2.60 -19.45
N LEU A 68 26.86 1.38 -19.00
CA LEU A 68 25.61 0.69 -19.31
C LEU A 68 24.41 1.47 -18.74
N ARG A 69 24.49 1.97 -17.50
CA ARG A 69 23.43 2.81 -16.92
C ARG A 69 23.23 4.09 -17.73
N LEU A 70 24.30 4.79 -18.07
CA LEU A 70 24.24 6.00 -18.91
C LEU A 70 23.64 5.70 -20.29
N PHE A 71 24.02 4.58 -20.89
CA PHE A 71 23.45 4.12 -22.16
C PHE A 71 21.95 3.84 -22.04
N LEU A 72 21.50 3.13 -21.00
CA LEU A 72 20.08 2.86 -20.75
C LEU A 72 19.30 4.15 -20.45
N GLU A 73 19.90 5.11 -19.74
CA GLU A 73 19.32 6.43 -19.51
C GLU A 73 19.19 7.24 -20.80
N LEU A 74 20.20 7.22 -21.67
CA LEU A 74 20.14 7.83 -22.99
C LEU A 74 19.04 7.20 -23.84
N LEU A 75 18.98 5.86 -23.87
CA LEU A 75 17.94 5.12 -24.57
C LEU A 75 16.55 5.52 -24.06
N ARG A 76 16.37 5.57 -22.73
CA ARG A 76 15.14 6.03 -22.09
C ARG A 76 14.79 7.47 -22.46
N ALA A 77 15.77 8.37 -22.54
CA ALA A 77 15.57 9.76 -22.94
C ALA A 77 15.18 9.90 -24.43
N ILE A 78 15.76 9.08 -25.31
CA ILE A 78 15.39 9.01 -26.72
C ILE A 78 13.96 8.49 -26.87
N PHE A 79 13.64 7.34 -26.27
CA PHE A 79 12.27 6.83 -26.23
C PHE A 79 11.31 7.85 -25.64
N ALA A 80 11.76 8.60 -24.64
CA ALA A 80 10.94 9.63 -24.05
C ALA A 80 10.61 10.73 -25.08
N ARG A 81 11.61 11.26 -25.79
CA ARG A 81 11.37 12.25 -26.85
C ARG A 81 10.46 11.75 -27.97
N VAL A 82 10.55 10.47 -28.33
CA VAL A 82 9.74 9.87 -29.40
C VAL A 82 8.30 9.59 -28.97
N THR A 83 8.08 9.21 -27.71
CA THR A 83 6.74 8.88 -27.17
C THR A 83 5.98 10.10 -26.65
N TYR A 84 6.68 11.20 -26.37
CA TYR A 84 6.08 12.43 -25.91
C TYR A 84 5.30 13.11 -27.03
N SER A 85 4.03 13.40 -26.79
CA SER A 85 3.21 14.20 -27.68
C SER A 85 2.54 15.34 -26.91
N ARG A 86 2.56 16.53 -27.50
CA ARG A 86 1.81 17.71 -27.02
C ARG A 86 0.42 17.82 -27.63
N ASP A 87 -0.01 16.83 -28.42
CA ASP A 87 -1.35 16.84 -28.99
C ASP A 87 -2.39 16.55 -27.89
N PRO A 88 -3.24 17.54 -27.52
CA PRO A 88 -4.25 17.37 -26.49
C PRO A 88 -5.34 16.37 -26.92
N VAL A 89 -5.65 16.29 -28.22
CA VAL A 89 -6.67 15.38 -28.77
C VAL A 89 -6.20 13.93 -28.61
N LEU A 90 -4.93 13.66 -28.95
CA LEU A 90 -4.33 12.34 -28.77
C LEU A 90 -4.27 11.95 -27.29
N THR A 91 -3.93 12.90 -26.42
CA THR A 91 -3.83 12.67 -24.98
C THR A 91 -5.18 12.30 -24.39
N PHE A 92 -6.22 13.09 -24.65
CA PHE A 92 -7.58 12.79 -24.20
C PHE A 92 -8.08 11.47 -24.77
N ARG A 93 -7.86 11.19 -26.06
CA ARG A 93 -8.26 9.93 -26.68
C ARG A 93 -7.57 8.72 -26.03
N SER A 94 -6.32 8.88 -25.63
CA SER A 94 -5.56 7.83 -24.94
C SER A 94 -6.07 7.61 -23.51
N PHE A 95 -6.34 8.69 -22.78
CA PHE A 95 -7.00 8.63 -21.47
C PHE A 95 -8.37 7.95 -21.55
N TRP A 96 -9.18 8.36 -22.53
CA TRP A 96 -10.51 7.84 -22.78
C TRP A 96 -10.54 6.32 -22.94
N ARG A 97 -9.65 5.84 -23.82
CA ARG A 97 -9.47 4.41 -24.10
C ARG A 97 -8.92 3.67 -22.89
N ALA A 98 -7.92 4.24 -22.22
CA ALA A 98 -7.34 3.63 -21.03
C ALA A 98 -8.41 3.37 -19.95
N MET A 99 -9.28 4.34 -19.72
CA MET A 99 -10.42 4.17 -18.82
C MET A 99 -11.41 3.12 -19.32
N GLN A 100 -11.76 3.13 -20.61
CA GLN A 100 -12.66 2.12 -21.18
C GLN A 100 -12.12 0.69 -21.03
N ASP A 101 -10.82 0.50 -21.29
CA ASP A 101 -10.15 -0.78 -21.33
C ASP A 101 -9.78 -1.32 -19.94
N HIS A 102 -9.54 -0.44 -18.96
CA HIS A 102 -8.98 -0.86 -17.67
C HIS A 102 -9.85 -0.54 -16.47
N TYR A 103 -10.78 0.43 -16.54
CA TYR A 103 -11.60 0.78 -15.38
C TYR A 103 -12.68 -0.28 -15.15
N ALA A 104 -12.65 -0.89 -13.96
CA ALA A 104 -13.49 -2.03 -13.65
C ALA A 104 -14.93 -1.65 -13.21
N PHE A 105 -15.18 -0.38 -12.91
CA PHE A 105 -16.37 0.05 -12.18
C PHE A 105 -17.35 0.91 -12.98
N LEU A 106 -17.18 1.04 -14.31
CA LEU A 106 -18.14 1.76 -15.18
C LEU A 106 -19.59 1.26 -15.03
N GLU A 107 -19.81 -0.05 -15.17
CA GLU A 107 -21.16 -0.64 -15.08
C GLU A 107 -21.71 -0.64 -13.64
N PRO A 108 -20.96 -1.10 -12.61
CA PRO A 108 -21.43 -1.05 -11.22
C PRO A 108 -21.86 0.35 -10.77
N ARG A 109 -21.13 1.39 -11.21
CA ARG A 109 -21.41 2.79 -10.87
C ARG A 109 -22.35 3.49 -11.85
N ARG A 110 -22.84 2.79 -12.89
CA ARG A 110 -23.74 3.31 -13.93
C ARG A 110 -23.20 4.58 -14.60
N VAL A 111 -21.89 4.62 -14.83
CA VAL A 111 -21.24 5.75 -15.50
C VAL A 111 -21.41 5.58 -17.01
N ASP A 112 -22.11 6.52 -17.65
CA ASP A 112 -22.14 6.59 -19.11
C ASP A 112 -20.83 7.16 -19.63
N TRP A 113 -19.89 6.27 -19.90
CA TRP A 113 -18.61 6.66 -20.44
C TRP A 113 -18.84 7.33 -21.82
N GLN A 114 -19.69 6.82 -22.72
CA GLN A 114 -19.83 7.46 -24.05
C GLN A 114 -20.25 8.95 -23.97
N LEU A 115 -21.05 9.32 -22.98
CA LEU A 115 -21.38 10.72 -22.70
C LEU A 115 -20.15 11.57 -22.33
N VAL A 116 -19.25 11.08 -21.49
CA VAL A 116 -18.02 11.81 -21.10
C VAL A 116 -17.14 12.10 -22.33
N ARG A 117 -17.09 11.19 -23.30
CA ARG A 117 -16.43 11.44 -24.59
C ARG A 117 -17.10 12.57 -25.37
N GLN A 118 -18.42 12.63 -25.40
CA GLN A 118 -19.15 13.68 -26.11
C GLN A 118 -18.98 15.04 -25.43
N LEU A 119 -19.05 15.08 -24.10
CA LEU A 119 -18.95 16.31 -23.32
C LEU A 119 -17.56 16.94 -23.39
N PHE A 120 -16.51 16.15 -23.20
CA PHE A 120 -15.14 16.66 -23.10
C PHE A 120 -14.33 16.42 -24.37
N GLY A 121 -14.51 15.27 -25.02
CA GLY A 121 -13.71 14.89 -26.19
C GLY A 121 -14.00 15.73 -27.42
N ASP A 122 -15.27 16.06 -27.67
CA ASP A 122 -15.65 16.88 -28.83
C ASP A 122 -15.29 18.37 -28.64
N ALA A 123 -15.11 18.80 -27.38
CA ALA A 123 -14.66 20.15 -27.04
C ALA A 123 -13.14 20.33 -27.18
N ILE A 124 -12.35 19.25 -27.11
CA ILE A 124 -10.89 19.31 -27.18
C ILE A 124 -10.42 19.42 -28.63
N GLN A 125 -9.66 20.47 -28.91
CA GLN A 125 -9.09 20.78 -30.21
C GLN A 125 -7.56 20.80 -30.12
N PRO A 126 -6.83 20.73 -31.25
CA PRO A 126 -5.36 20.80 -31.25
C PRO A 126 -4.80 22.08 -30.61
N ALA A 127 -5.59 23.15 -30.51
CA ALA A 127 -5.23 24.41 -29.87
C ALA A 127 -5.59 24.48 -28.37
N THR A 128 -6.23 23.45 -27.80
CA THR A 128 -6.60 23.40 -26.38
C THR A 128 -5.36 23.48 -25.49
N SER A 129 -5.42 24.30 -24.45
CA SER A 129 -4.30 24.48 -23.52
C SER A 129 -4.11 23.28 -22.60
N ASP A 130 -2.92 23.12 -22.03
CA ASP A 130 -2.64 22.08 -21.02
C ASP A 130 -3.53 22.26 -19.77
N ASP A 131 -3.90 23.48 -19.40
CA ASP A 131 -4.76 23.71 -18.23
C ASP A 131 -6.22 23.32 -18.52
N ASP A 132 -6.74 23.64 -19.72
CA ASP A 132 -8.09 23.23 -20.13
C ASP A 132 -8.19 21.69 -20.28
N LEU A 133 -7.15 21.08 -20.88
CA LEU A 133 -7.06 19.62 -20.97
C LEU A 133 -7.01 19.00 -19.57
N TRP A 134 -6.24 19.58 -18.66
CA TRP A 134 -6.17 19.13 -17.28
C TRP A 134 -7.55 19.15 -16.64
N ILE A 135 -8.26 20.28 -16.68
CA ILE A 135 -9.62 20.41 -16.14
C ILE A 135 -10.55 19.35 -16.73
N ALA A 136 -10.54 19.16 -18.05
CA ALA A 136 -11.37 18.15 -18.71
C ALA A 136 -11.11 16.73 -18.20
N LEU A 137 -9.85 16.35 -17.96
CA LEU A 137 -9.50 15.07 -17.36
C LEU A 137 -9.93 14.95 -15.89
N GLN A 138 -9.75 16.03 -15.11
CA GLN A 138 -10.18 16.05 -13.72
C GLN A 138 -11.70 15.87 -13.59
N GLU A 139 -12.46 16.61 -14.41
CA GLU A 139 -13.92 16.54 -14.43
C GLU A 139 -14.40 15.16 -14.92
N SER A 140 -13.77 14.61 -15.96
CA SER A 140 -14.05 13.25 -16.45
C SER A 140 -13.90 12.20 -15.35
N VAL A 141 -12.82 12.25 -14.57
CA VAL A 141 -12.60 11.33 -13.43
C VAL A 141 -13.60 11.59 -12.30
N SER A 142 -13.93 12.85 -12.04
CA SER A 142 -14.87 13.21 -10.97
C SER A 142 -16.29 12.67 -11.19
N LEU A 143 -16.68 12.44 -12.46
CA LEU A 143 -17.97 11.83 -12.81
C LEU A 143 -18.07 10.35 -12.42
N CYS A 144 -16.93 9.67 -12.21
CA CYS A 144 -16.91 8.29 -11.74
C CYS A 144 -17.15 8.16 -10.23
N ASP A 145 -17.01 9.25 -9.46
CA ASP A 145 -17.15 9.28 -8.00
C ASP A 145 -16.35 8.17 -7.29
N ASP A 146 -15.11 7.97 -7.72
CA ASP A 146 -14.26 6.87 -7.27
C ASP A 146 -13.00 7.39 -6.55
N PRO A 147 -12.83 7.10 -5.24
CA PRO A 147 -11.68 7.57 -4.46
C PRO A 147 -10.34 7.02 -4.96
N SER A 148 -10.36 5.86 -5.62
CA SER A 148 -9.17 5.13 -6.08
C SER A 148 -8.72 5.58 -7.48
N LEU A 149 -9.54 6.38 -8.17
CA LEU A 149 -9.26 6.87 -9.52
C LEU A 149 -8.65 8.28 -9.45
N ALA A 150 -7.43 8.43 -9.97
CA ALA A 150 -6.72 9.71 -9.93
C ALA A 150 -6.00 10.00 -11.24
N VAL A 151 -5.95 11.27 -11.64
CA VAL A 151 -5.03 11.79 -12.65
C VAL A 151 -3.97 12.62 -11.94
N SER A 152 -2.73 12.53 -12.41
CA SER A 152 -1.63 13.35 -11.92
C SER A 152 -0.85 14.02 -13.05
N ARG A 153 -0.56 15.31 -12.87
CA ARG A 153 0.39 16.05 -13.71
C ARG A 153 1.67 16.33 -12.94
N VAL A 154 2.81 16.12 -13.60
CA VAL A 154 4.12 16.52 -13.08
C VAL A 154 4.40 17.93 -13.59
N ALA A 155 4.63 18.88 -12.68
CA ALA A 155 4.97 20.24 -13.07
C ALA A 155 6.36 20.31 -13.73
N GLY A 156 6.41 20.57 -15.04
CA GLY A 156 7.58 21.04 -15.78
C GLY A 156 8.60 19.97 -16.21
N ALA A 157 9.02 20.04 -17.48
CA ALA A 157 10.01 19.15 -18.11
C ALA A 157 11.45 19.22 -17.51
N ALA A 158 11.71 20.11 -16.55
CA ALA A 158 12.98 20.20 -15.82
C ALA A 158 12.97 19.45 -14.48
N ALA A 159 11.81 19.00 -14.01
CA ALA A 159 11.73 18.22 -12.80
C ALA A 159 11.91 16.74 -13.13
N GLY A 160 12.99 16.13 -12.62
CA GLY A 160 13.04 14.68 -12.45
C GLY A 160 11.83 14.19 -11.64
N SER A 161 11.77 12.89 -11.37
CA SER A 161 10.66 12.18 -10.69
C SER A 161 10.17 12.73 -9.34
N SER A 162 10.74 13.84 -8.86
CA SER A 162 10.51 14.54 -7.59
C SER A 162 9.83 15.91 -7.72
N GLY A 163 9.33 16.32 -8.89
CA GLY A 163 8.56 17.58 -9.02
C GLY A 163 7.21 17.55 -8.29
N PRO A 164 6.65 18.71 -7.88
CA PRO A 164 5.33 18.75 -7.25
C PRO A 164 4.27 18.18 -8.19
N ARG A 165 3.60 17.10 -7.74
CA ARG A 165 2.50 16.44 -8.47
C ARG A 165 1.18 17.08 -8.04
N THR A 166 0.38 17.53 -9.00
CA THR A 166 -1.02 17.88 -8.73
C THR A 166 -1.87 16.63 -8.95
N LEU A 167 -2.64 16.21 -7.94
CA LEU A 167 -3.48 15.00 -7.95
C LEU A 167 -4.95 15.37 -7.83
N THR A 168 -5.82 14.70 -8.60
CA THR A 168 -7.26 14.69 -8.34
C THR A 168 -7.59 13.60 -7.34
N VAL A 169 -8.15 13.95 -6.18
CA VAL A 169 -8.84 12.97 -5.35
C VAL A 169 -10.19 13.55 -4.97
N ARG A 170 -11.25 13.01 -5.57
CA ARG A 170 -12.62 13.18 -5.08
C ARG A 170 -13.03 11.84 -4.49
N GLY A 171 -12.98 11.75 -3.16
CA GLY A 171 -13.14 10.50 -2.44
C GLY A 171 -12.61 10.62 -1.01
N HIS A 172 -13.14 9.81 -0.09
CA HIS A 172 -12.93 9.90 1.36
C HIS A 172 -11.55 10.44 1.76
N LYS A 173 -11.57 11.55 2.52
CA LYS A 173 -10.46 12.44 2.89
C LYS A 173 -9.12 11.69 2.86
N LEU A 174 -8.24 12.05 1.92
CA LEU A 174 -6.81 11.80 2.09
C LEU A 174 -6.41 12.29 3.49
N PRO A 175 -5.42 11.66 4.15
CA PRO A 175 -5.00 12.05 5.48
C PRO A 175 -4.56 13.51 5.45
N THR A 176 -5.47 14.41 5.85
CA THR A 176 -5.14 15.82 5.99
C THR A 176 -4.10 15.92 7.13
N ALA A 177 -3.29 16.97 7.17
CA ALA A 177 -2.39 17.20 8.29
C ALA A 177 -3.10 17.08 9.65
N ALA A 178 -4.37 17.47 9.72
CA ALA A 178 -5.24 17.25 10.87
C ALA A 178 -5.51 15.76 11.18
N ALA A 179 -5.84 14.94 10.17
CA ALA A 179 -6.08 13.51 10.34
C ALA A 179 -4.81 12.74 10.76
N LEU A 180 -3.64 13.11 10.22
CA LEU A 180 -2.36 12.53 10.63
C LEU A 180 -2.00 12.90 12.08
N ARG A 181 -2.23 14.16 12.47
CA ARG A 181 -2.07 14.59 13.86
C ARG A 181 -3.04 13.84 14.78
N PHE A 182 -4.30 13.72 14.36
CA PHE A 182 -5.31 12.97 15.08
C PHE A 182 -4.87 11.52 15.32
N GLN A 183 -4.46 10.81 14.26
CA GLN A 183 -3.88 9.47 14.37
C GLN A 183 -2.74 9.38 15.39
N GLN A 184 -1.77 10.31 15.31
CA GLN A 184 -0.61 10.32 16.21
C GLN A 184 -1.03 10.53 17.66
N LEU A 185 -1.99 11.44 17.90
CA LEU A 185 -2.49 11.74 19.23
C LEU A 185 -3.29 10.57 19.81
N THR A 186 -4.20 9.97 19.03
CA THR A 186 -4.99 8.80 19.44
C THR A 186 -4.09 7.62 19.78
N LEU A 187 -3.12 7.30 18.93
CA LEU A 187 -2.20 6.19 19.19
C LEU A 187 -1.31 6.45 20.42
N ALA A 188 -0.84 7.69 20.59
CA ALA A 188 -0.04 8.07 21.76
C ALA A 188 -0.85 8.07 23.06
N ALA A 189 -2.15 8.40 23.00
CA ALA A 189 -3.07 8.30 24.14
C ALA A 189 -3.27 6.83 24.53
N ILE A 190 -3.53 5.94 23.57
CA ILE A 190 -3.68 4.50 23.83
C ILE A 190 -2.42 3.91 24.49
N GLU A 191 -1.24 4.23 23.97
CA GLU A 191 0.02 3.77 24.56
C GLU A 191 0.18 4.26 26.01
N ARG A 192 -0.04 5.55 26.28
CA ARG A 192 0.20 6.11 27.61
C ARG A 192 -0.86 5.78 28.64
N GLU A 193 -2.13 5.75 28.24
CA GLU A 193 -3.28 5.75 29.15
C GLU A 193 -3.97 4.40 29.24
N HIS A 194 -3.93 3.58 28.18
CA HIS A 194 -4.71 2.34 28.11
C HIS A 194 -3.86 1.06 28.17
N LEU A 195 -2.59 1.09 27.78
CA LEU A 195 -1.72 -0.10 27.77
C LEU A 195 -0.87 -0.22 29.03
N THR A 196 -0.76 -1.44 29.56
CA THR A 196 0.18 -1.75 30.64
C THR A 196 1.62 -1.43 30.21
N GLN A 197 2.36 -0.68 31.04
CA GLN A 197 3.76 -0.29 30.77
C GLN A 197 3.99 0.50 29.47
N GLY A 198 2.96 1.15 28.91
CA GLY A 198 3.13 1.92 27.68
C GLY A 198 2.96 1.11 26.39
N GLY A 199 2.71 -0.20 26.48
CA GLY A 199 2.75 -1.11 25.34
C GLY A 199 4.14 -1.31 24.75
N ARG A 200 4.21 -1.97 23.59
CA ARG A 200 5.45 -2.23 22.84
C ARG A 200 5.24 -1.94 21.37
N ARG A 201 6.25 -1.32 20.75
CA ARG A 201 6.34 -1.16 19.30
C ARG A 201 7.32 -2.17 18.74
N ILE A 202 6.93 -2.92 17.71
CA ILE A 202 7.80 -3.91 17.06
C ILE A 202 7.68 -3.83 15.54
N ALA A 203 8.61 -4.50 14.84
CA ALA A 203 8.66 -4.60 13.39
C ALA A 203 8.64 -3.21 12.71
N ASN A 204 9.66 -2.41 12.98
CA ASN A 204 9.77 -1.03 12.45
C ASN A 204 8.54 -0.16 12.79
N ASN A 205 8.06 -0.25 14.03
CA ASN A 205 6.88 0.46 14.55
C ASN A 205 5.56 0.15 13.80
N ARG A 206 5.50 -0.94 13.04
CA ARG A 206 4.28 -1.35 12.32
C ARG A 206 3.24 -1.97 13.22
N PHE A 207 3.67 -2.66 14.26
CA PHE A 207 2.80 -3.13 15.33
C PHE A 207 2.99 -2.30 16.59
N VAL A 208 1.87 -1.92 17.21
CA VAL A 208 1.81 -1.48 18.60
C VAL A 208 0.96 -2.49 19.35
N CYS A 209 1.50 -3.12 20.38
CA CYS A 209 0.80 -4.19 21.09
C CYS A 209 0.96 -4.09 22.61
N GLY A 210 0.01 -4.61 23.35
CA GLY A 210 0.06 -4.68 24.81
C GLY A 210 -1.21 -5.29 25.39
N ILE A 211 -1.29 -5.33 26.72
CA ILE A 211 -2.50 -5.71 27.46
C ILE A 211 -3.13 -4.41 27.96
N LEU A 212 -4.46 -4.33 27.93
CA LEU A 212 -5.17 -3.19 28.52
C LEU A 212 -4.92 -3.16 30.04
N ASN A 213 -4.74 -1.97 30.61
CA ASN A 213 -4.54 -1.82 32.05
C ASN A 213 -5.85 -2.06 32.83
N ALA A 214 -5.72 -2.39 34.12
CA ALA A 214 -6.87 -2.68 34.97
C ALA A 214 -7.81 -1.48 35.18
N GLU A 215 -7.31 -0.25 35.00
CA GLU A 215 -8.12 0.97 35.04
C GLU A 215 -9.06 1.07 33.83
N THR A 216 -8.59 0.60 32.67
CA THR A 216 -9.35 0.58 31.41
C THR A 216 -10.31 -0.60 31.37
N CYS A 217 -9.89 -1.77 31.87
CA CYS A 217 -10.67 -3.00 31.81
C CYS A 217 -10.51 -3.79 33.14
N PRO A 218 -11.33 -3.50 34.15
CA PRO A 218 -11.17 -4.12 35.47
C PRO A 218 -11.63 -5.58 35.45
N GLY A 219 -10.73 -6.50 35.79
CA GLY A 219 -11.04 -7.93 35.94
C GLY A 219 -10.96 -8.77 34.67
N TRP A 220 -10.59 -8.16 33.53
CA TRP A 220 -10.46 -8.85 32.25
C TRP A 220 -9.09 -8.59 31.64
N ARG A 221 -8.54 -9.62 31.02
CA ARG A 221 -7.23 -9.60 30.39
C ARG A 221 -7.40 -9.52 28.87
N ILE A 222 -7.62 -8.30 28.38
CA ILE A 222 -7.81 -8.04 26.96
C ILE A 222 -6.49 -7.62 26.30
N GLY A 223 -6.11 -8.33 25.24
CA GLY A 223 -4.99 -7.97 24.39
C GLY A 223 -5.35 -6.87 23.39
N TYR A 224 -4.39 -6.01 23.07
CA TYR A 224 -4.51 -4.96 22.07
C TYR A 224 -3.38 -5.08 21.04
N ILE A 225 -3.73 -5.03 19.76
CA ILE A 225 -2.81 -5.02 18.62
C ILE A 225 -3.27 -3.95 17.63
N CYS A 226 -2.50 -2.88 17.49
CA CYS A 226 -2.65 -1.93 16.39
C CYS A 226 -1.67 -2.27 15.27
N LEU A 227 -2.20 -2.42 14.07
CA LEU A 227 -1.41 -2.60 12.85
C LEU A 227 -1.50 -1.34 12.00
N THR A 228 -0.40 -0.60 11.90
CA THR A 228 -0.40 0.75 11.30
C THR A 228 -0.25 0.76 9.77
N ALA A 229 0.30 -0.31 9.19
CA ALA A 229 0.42 -0.50 7.74
C ALA A 229 0.56 -2.00 7.41
N MET A 230 0.36 -2.36 6.13
CA MET A 230 0.50 -3.73 5.64
C MET A 230 1.86 -4.00 4.94
N GLN A 231 2.83 -3.09 5.09
CA GLN A 231 4.19 -3.21 4.54
C GLN A 231 5.23 -2.45 5.38
N GLY A 232 6.51 -2.72 5.14
CA GLY A 232 7.64 -2.02 5.72
C GLY A 232 7.93 -2.42 7.16
N PHE A 233 7.83 -3.72 7.45
CA PHE A 233 8.19 -4.38 8.71
C PHE A 233 9.70 -4.55 8.87
N VAL A 234 10.43 -4.66 7.75
CA VAL A 234 11.89 -4.75 7.73
C VAL A 234 12.52 -3.39 7.42
N GLU A 235 13.48 -3.00 8.26
CA GLU A 235 14.44 -1.95 7.93
C GLU A 235 15.71 -2.65 7.44
N PHE A 236 16.10 -2.42 6.19
CA PHE A 236 17.44 -2.81 5.72
C PHE A 236 18.38 -1.62 5.97
N PRO A 237 19.25 -1.67 6.99
CA PRO A 237 20.26 -0.64 7.19
C PRO A 237 21.38 -0.90 6.20
N LEU A 238 21.23 -0.50 4.94
CA LEU A 238 22.42 -0.22 4.15
C LEU A 238 23.00 1.09 4.68
N PRO A 239 24.32 1.16 4.96
CA PRO A 239 24.95 2.42 5.28
C PRO A 239 24.61 3.40 4.15
N ARG A 240 24.02 4.55 4.52
CA ARG A 240 23.76 5.61 3.54
C ARG A 240 25.07 5.87 2.80
N VAL A 241 25.03 5.97 1.47
CA VAL A 241 26.23 6.26 0.68
C VAL A 241 26.90 7.54 1.22
N ASP A 242 26.11 8.51 1.69
CA ASP A 242 26.56 9.74 2.38
C ASP A 242 27.38 9.52 3.66
N ALA A 243 27.22 8.37 4.31
CA ALA A 243 28.00 7.95 5.48
C ALA A 243 29.33 7.29 5.09
N LEU A 244 29.42 6.76 3.86
CA LEU A 244 30.63 6.19 3.27
C LEU A 244 31.44 7.22 2.46
N MET A 245 30.85 8.36 2.15
CA MET A 245 31.48 9.43 1.39
C MET A 245 32.23 10.40 2.32
N PRO A 246 33.50 10.74 2.01
CA PRO A 246 34.30 11.61 2.86
C PRO A 246 33.72 13.04 2.89
N SER A 247 33.89 13.72 4.02
CA SER A 247 33.20 14.98 4.41
C SER A 247 33.27 16.13 3.39
N TRP A 248 34.25 16.14 2.50
CA TRP A 248 34.46 17.16 1.48
C TRP A 248 33.59 16.98 0.21
N THR A 249 32.97 15.81 0.04
CA THR A 249 31.96 15.57 -1.03
C THR A 249 30.54 15.94 -0.59
N ARG A 250 30.35 16.24 0.71
CA ARG A 250 29.09 16.71 1.27
C ARG A 250 28.91 18.18 0.86
N GLY A 251 28.18 18.41 -0.22
CA GLY A 251 27.84 19.76 -0.67
C GLY A 251 27.32 20.61 0.49
N SER A 252 27.88 21.81 0.63
CA SER A 252 27.52 22.78 1.65
C SER A 252 26.03 23.14 1.57
N THR A 253 25.21 22.51 2.39
CA THR A 253 23.97 23.09 2.91
C THR A 253 24.00 23.03 4.44
N ALA A 254 25.03 23.68 5.00
CA ALA A 254 24.99 24.14 6.38
C ALA A 254 24.43 25.56 6.37
N THR A 255 23.11 25.70 6.50
CA THR A 255 22.52 26.94 6.99
C THR A 255 21.77 26.61 8.27
N LYS A 256 22.46 26.79 9.40
CA LYS A 256 21.77 27.11 10.65
C LYS A 256 21.20 28.53 10.47
N MET A 257 19.88 28.66 10.35
CA MET A 257 19.19 29.87 10.79
C MET A 257 17.93 29.50 11.54
N ALA A 258 17.79 30.20 12.67
CA ALA A 258 16.73 30.10 13.64
C ALA A 258 15.38 30.60 13.08
N GLY A 259 14.30 30.06 13.64
CA GLY A 259 12.98 30.70 13.76
C GLY A 259 12.39 31.37 12.53
N GLN A 260 11.66 30.61 11.71
CA GLN A 260 10.43 31.11 11.10
C GLN A 260 9.57 29.94 10.60
N THR A 261 8.37 29.86 11.16
CA THR A 261 7.33 28.88 10.90
C THR A 261 6.80 29.04 9.48
N ARG A 262 7.14 28.12 8.58
CA ARG A 262 6.40 27.91 7.33
C ARG A 262 6.17 26.42 7.15
N LEU A 263 4.90 26.04 7.29
CA LEU A 263 4.40 24.66 7.24
C LEU A 263 4.51 24.14 5.80
N GLU A 264 5.57 23.39 5.52
CA GLU A 264 5.66 22.54 4.34
C GLU A 264 4.90 21.23 4.60
N VAL A 265 3.95 20.94 3.71
CA VAL A 265 3.13 19.74 3.68
C VAL A 265 4.00 18.59 3.16
N ASP A 266 4.59 17.84 4.08
CA ASP A 266 5.33 16.61 3.78
C ASP A 266 4.31 15.48 3.58
N ASN A 267 3.92 15.29 2.32
CA ASN A 267 3.05 14.20 1.88
C ASN A 267 3.87 12.89 1.92
N LYS A 268 4.07 12.34 3.12
CA LYS A 268 4.69 11.02 3.32
C LYS A 268 3.71 9.89 3.02
N SER A 269 3.20 9.86 1.81
CA SER A 269 2.79 8.62 1.16
C SER A 269 4.07 7.96 0.63
N GLY A 270 4.63 7.02 1.37
CA GLY A 270 5.40 5.86 0.87
C GLY A 270 6.42 5.98 -0.28
N GLU A 271 6.90 7.15 -0.68
CA GLU A 271 8.05 7.30 -1.58
C GLU A 271 9.17 8.00 -0.80
N GLY A 272 10.22 7.22 -0.50
CA GLY A 272 11.34 7.66 0.31
C GLY A 272 12.05 8.88 -0.29
N ARG A 273 12.44 9.79 0.59
CA ARG A 273 13.48 10.80 0.34
C ARG A 273 14.70 10.12 -0.29
N GLY A 274 15.03 10.47 -1.53
CA GLY A 274 16.37 10.87 -1.98
C GLY A 274 17.60 10.02 -1.62
N GLY A 275 17.43 8.74 -1.31
CA GLY A 275 18.50 7.75 -1.25
C GLY A 275 17.96 6.49 -1.87
N SER A 276 18.78 5.73 -2.60
CA SER A 276 18.39 4.45 -3.17
C SER A 276 17.88 3.52 -2.05
N SER A 277 16.57 3.57 -1.74
CA SER A 277 15.94 2.61 -0.87
C SER A 277 15.98 1.31 -1.62
N VAL A 278 16.89 0.43 -1.23
CA VAL A 278 16.92 -0.92 -1.78
C VAL A 278 15.55 -1.51 -1.54
N THR A 279 14.87 -1.86 -2.63
CA THR A 279 13.54 -2.45 -2.61
C THR A 279 13.67 -3.77 -1.87
N VAL A 280 13.11 -3.83 -0.66
CA VAL A 280 13.05 -5.07 0.11
C VAL A 280 12.14 -6.03 -0.63
N PRO A 281 12.61 -7.22 -1.03
CA PRO A 281 11.73 -8.22 -1.61
C PRO A 281 10.60 -8.54 -0.63
N GLU A 282 9.37 -8.55 -1.15
CA GLU A 282 8.15 -8.66 -0.33
C GLU A 282 8.18 -9.87 0.61
N ILE A 283 8.81 -10.98 0.20
CA ILE A 283 8.94 -12.19 1.02
C ILE A 283 9.59 -11.93 2.39
N TYR A 284 10.61 -11.09 2.46
CA TYR A 284 11.27 -10.78 3.74
C TYR A 284 10.38 -9.93 4.64
N ASP A 285 9.62 -9.01 4.03
CA ASP A 285 8.68 -8.15 4.73
C ASP A 285 7.51 -8.97 5.31
N LEU A 286 6.98 -9.90 4.52
CA LEU A 286 5.94 -10.85 4.95
C LEU A 286 6.42 -11.78 6.06
N GLU A 287 7.64 -12.34 5.96
CA GLU A 287 8.18 -13.20 7.03
C GLU A 287 8.42 -12.41 8.33
N SER A 288 8.93 -11.19 8.24
CA SER A 288 9.08 -10.31 9.42
C SER A 288 7.74 -10.00 10.07
N MET A 289 6.71 -9.68 9.27
CA MET A 289 5.34 -9.51 9.76
C MET A 289 4.83 -10.77 10.46
N ARG A 290 5.04 -11.97 9.87
CA ARG A 290 4.62 -13.26 10.44
C ARG A 290 5.27 -13.53 11.80
N TRP A 291 6.59 -13.42 11.89
CA TRP A 291 7.32 -13.63 13.15
C TRP A 291 6.93 -12.65 14.23
N SER A 292 6.70 -11.40 13.85
CA SER A 292 6.30 -10.35 14.77
C SER A 292 4.92 -10.63 15.34
N LEU A 293 3.95 -10.98 14.49
CA LEU A 293 2.59 -11.30 14.94
C LEU A 293 2.53 -12.58 15.79
N GLU A 294 3.30 -13.61 15.41
CA GLU A 294 3.46 -14.82 16.22
C GLU A 294 4.02 -14.50 17.61
N ALA A 295 5.10 -13.71 17.68
CA ALA A 295 5.71 -13.30 18.94
C ALA A 295 4.75 -12.44 19.79
N ILE A 296 3.94 -11.57 19.17
CA ILE A 296 2.90 -10.81 19.88
C ILE A 296 1.89 -11.75 20.51
N LEU A 297 1.33 -12.67 19.73
CA LEU A 297 0.28 -13.57 20.24
C LEU A 297 0.81 -14.49 21.35
N LEU A 298 2.03 -15.02 21.21
CA LEU A 298 2.67 -15.80 22.28
C LEU A 298 2.97 -14.94 23.52
N GLY A 299 3.41 -13.70 23.33
CA GLY A 299 3.70 -12.76 24.43
C GLY A 299 2.45 -12.24 25.13
N LEU A 300 1.34 -12.13 24.41
CA LEU A 300 0.04 -11.85 25.00
C LEU A 300 -0.45 -13.02 25.84
N GLY A 301 -0.14 -14.27 25.50
CA GLY A 301 -0.56 -15.44 26.30
C GLY A 301 -2.08 -15.63 26.30
N ASP A 302 -2.63 -16.14 27.40
CA ASP A 302 -4.06 -16.44 27.50
C ASP A 302 -4.87 -15.17 27.80
N VAL A 303 -5.63 -14.69 26.81
CA VAL A 303 -6.43 -13.45 26.87
C VAL A 303 -7.90 -13.77 26.64
N ASP A 304 -8.75 -13.14 27.45
CA ASP A 304 -10.20 -13.23 27.39
C ASP A 304 -10.74 -12.69 26.06
N GLY A 305 -10.05 -11.69 25.51
CA GLY A 305 -10.40 -11.06 24.24
C GLY A 305 -9.21 -10.38 23.56
N LEU A 306 -9.37 -10.09 22.26
CA LEU A 306 -8.38 -9.36 21.48
C LEU A 306 -9.00 -8.19 20.72
N ILE A 307 -8.36 -7.03 20.77
CA ILE A 307 -8.66 -5.87 19.94
C ILE A 307 -7.61 -5.74 18.84
N LEU A 308 -8.06 -5.77 17.58
CA LEU A 308 -7.25 -5.50 16.40
C LEU A 308 -7.59 -4.11 15.85
N ASP A 309 -6.74 -3.12 16.10
CA ASP A 309 -6.94 -1.75 15.65
C ASP A 309 -6.34 -1.51 14.26
N LEU A 310 -7.22 -1.31 13.27
CA LEU A 310 -6.92 -0.99 11.87
C LEU A 310 -7.38 0.42 11.49
N ARG A 311 -7.82 1.25 12.43
CA ARG A 311 -8.51 2.52 12.15
C ARG A 311 -7.73 3.43 11.22
N PHE A 312 -6.41 3.47 11.34
CA PHE A 312 -5.54 4.34 10.52
C PHE A 312 -4.65 3.57 9.54
N ASN A 313 -4.94 2.29 9.30
CA ASN A 313 -4.15 1.46 8.40
C ASN A 313 -4.55 1.73 6.94
N GLN A 314 -3.63 2.34 6.19
CA GLN A 314 -3.86 2.71 4.78
C GLN A 314 -3.51 1.59 3.79
N GLY A 315 -3.16 0.39 4.28
CA GLY A 315 -2.76 -0.73 3.45
C GLY A 315 -1.27 -0.76 3.15
N GLY A 316 -0.92 -1.14 1.92
CA GLY A 316 0.44 -1.48 1.49
C GLY A 316 0.60 -2.98 1.21
N GLY A 317 1.73 -3.36 0.62
CA GLY A 317 2.05 -4.73 0.26
C GLY A 317 1.06 -5.32 -0.76
N SER A 318 1.15 -6.61 -1.01
CA SER A 318 0.15 -7.32 -1.80
C SER A 318 -1.02 -7.84 -0.95
N HIS A 319 -2.04 -8.36 -1.62
CA HIS A 319 -3.15 -9.09 -1.00
C HIS A 319 -2.69 -10.28 -0.12
N VAL A 320 -1.47 -10.80 -0.34
CA VAL A 320 -0.88 -11.86 0.49
C VAL A 320 -0.63 -11.37 1.91
N ALA A 321 -0.31 -10.08 2.12
CA ALA A 321 -0.13 -9.51 3.45
C ALA A 321 -1.42 -9.61 4.29
N ALA A 322 -2.56 -9.25 3.70
CA ALA A 322 -3.87 -9.38 4.36
C ALA A 322 -4.20 -10.83 4.73
N LEU A 323 -4.03 -11.75 3.78
CA LEU A 323 -4.29 -13.18 3.99
C LEU A 323 -3.37 -13.78 5.06
N THR A 324 -2.11 -13.32 5.10
CA THR A 324 -1.12 -13.75 6.09
C THR A 324 -1.54 -13.35 7.49
N VAL A 325 -1.93 -12.09 7.70
CA VAL A 325 -2.46 -11.63 9.00
C VAL A 325 -3.75 -12.36 9.36
N ALA A 326 -4.66 -12.54 8.40
CA ALA A 326 -5.92 -13.25 8.63
C ALA A 326 -5.73 -14.71 9.10
N SER A 327 -4.65 -15.38 8.67
CA SER A 327 -4.36 -16.78 9.03
C SER A 327 -4.14 -17.02 10.54
N PHE A 328 -3.79 -15.97 11.29
CA PHE A 328 -3.63 -16.00 12.74
C PHE A 328 -4.96 -15.92 13.50
N PHE A 329 -6.04 -15.51 12.83
CA PHE A 329 -7.33 -15.27 13.47
C PHE A 329 -8.43 -16.20 12.95
N ALA A 330 -8.38 -16.57 11.67
CA ALA A 330 -9.45 -17.31 11.01
C ALA A 330 -9.06 -18.74 10.62
N SER A 331 -10.08 -19.55 10.34
CA SER A 331 -9.91 -20.96 9.99
C SER A 331 -9.29 -21.13 8.61
N ASP A 332 -8.48 -22.18 8.48
CA ASP A 332 -7.85 -22.57 7.22
C ASP A 332 -8.91 -22.86 6.15
N LYS A 333 -8.62 -22.49 4.90
CA LYS A 333 -9.49 -22.71 3.74
C LYS A 333 -10.82 -21.97 3.74
N ALA A 334 -11.09 -21.10 4.73
CA ALA A 334 -12.22 -20.19 4.63
C ALA A 334 -12.04 -19.27 3.42
N LEU A 335 -13.12 -19.03 2.67
CA LEU A 335 -13.10 -18.08 1.55
C LEU A 335 -12.95 -16.67 2.12
N ALA A 336 -11.83 -16.01 1.80
CA ALA A 336 -11.60 -14.64 2.20
C ALA A 336 -12.33 -13.70 1.24
N PHE A 337 -11.97 -13.77 -0.05
CA PHE A 337 -12.56 -12.96 -1.10
C PHE A 337 -12.39 -13.59 -2.46
N SER A 338 -13.05 -13.01 -3.46
CA SER A 338 -12.81 -13.36 -4.84
C SER A 338 -12.58 -12.13 -5.68
N THR A 339 -11.82 -12.27 -6.75
CA THR A 339 -11.51 -11.15 -7.64
C THR A 339 -11.72 -11.51 -9.09
N ASP A 340 -12.06 -10.51 -9.88
CA ASP A 340 -11.96 -10.57 -11.33
C ASP A 340 -11.36 -9.25 -11.85
N GLU A 341 -10.62 -9.34 -12.94
CA GLU A 341 -9.85 -8.23 -13.49
C GLU A 341 -10.50 -7.79 -14.79
N LYS A 342 -10.57 -6.47 -15.00
CA LYS A 342 -11.04 -5.89 -16.25
C LYS A 342 -10.08 -6.29 -17.39
N LEU A 343 -10.63 -6.89 -18.43
CA LEU A 343 -9.88 -7.21 -19.64
C LEU A 343 -9.98 -6.04 -20.63
N PRO A 344 -8.88 -5.68 -21.32
CA PRO A 344 -8.90 -4.64 -22.34
C PRO A 344 -9.90 -4.95 -23.46
N GLY A 345 -10.56 -3.91 -23.97
CA GLY A 345 -11.50 -4.01 -25.08
C GLY A 345 -12.77 -3.20 -24.87
N ALA A 346 -13.46 -2.92 -25.98
CA ALA A 346 -14.65 -2.08 -26.02
C ALA A 346 -15.85 -2.64 -25.24
N THR A 347 -15.94 -3.97 -25.11
CA THR A 347 -16.98 -4.66 -24.34
C THR A 347 -16.55 -4.89 -22.91
N SER A 348 -17.47 -4.80 -21.96
CA SER A 348 -17.17 -5.08 -20.55
C SER A 348 -16.93 -6.56 -20.30
N ARG A 349 -15.67 -6.99 -20.47
CA ARG A 349 -15.23 -8.35 -20.23
C ARG A 349 -14.31 -8.39 -19.02
N PHE A 350 -14.48 -9.43 -18.21
CA PHE A 350 -13.68 -9.68 -17.03
C PHE A 350 -13.03 -11.05 -17.11
N SER A 351 -11.90 -11.20 -16.44
CA SER A 351 -11.22 -12.47 -16.30
C SER A 351 -12.07 -13.48 -15.53
N LYS A 352 -11.69 -14.77 -15.60
CA LYS A 352 -12.32 -15.79 -14.76
C LYS A 352 -12.07 -15.44 -13.29
N ARG A 353 -13.14 -15.46 -12.51
CA ARG A 353 -13.10 -15.15 -11.09
C ARG A 353 -12.12 -16.06 -10.33
N LYS A 354 -11.14 -15.45 -9.68
CA LYS A 354 -10.15 -16.09 -8.82
C LYS A 354 -10.66 -16.04 -7.38
N LYS A 355 -10.58 -17.15 -6.65
CA LYS A 355 -10.99 -17.23 -5.24
C LYS A 355 -9.75 -17.31 -4.36
N TYR A 356 -9.69 -16.45 -3.35
CA TYR A 356 -8.61 -16.41 -2.37
C TYR A 356 -9.12 -16.97 -1.06
N HIS A 357 -8.42 -17.97 -0.55
CA HIS A 357 -8.74 -18.61 0.71
C HIS A 357 -7.67 -18.29 1.74
N ILE A 358 -8.05 -18.31 3.00
CA ILE A 358 -7.13 -18.09 4.11
C ILE A 358 -6.09 -19.22 4.12
N PRO A 359 -4.79 -18.90 4.02
CA PRO A 359 -3.74 -19.89 3.93
C PRO A 359 -3.56 -20.62 5.25
N TYR A 360 -3.06 -21.84 5.16
CA TYR A 360 -2.65 -22.59 6.33
C TYR A 360 -1.45 -21.92 7.01
N THR A 361 -1.55 -21.67 8.32
CA THR A 361 -0.40 -21.23 9.12
C THR A 361 0.31 -22.45 9.71
N SER A 362 1.53 -22.70 9.26
CA SER A 362 2.36 -23.82 9.74
C SER A 362 2.82 -23.69 11.19
N ARG A 363 2.54 -22.55 11.83
CA ARG A 363 3.10 -22.18 13.14
C ARG A 363 2.18 -22.42 14.33
N CYS A 364 0.99 -23.01 14.12
CA CYS A 364 0.02 -23.41 15.16
C CYS A 364 -0.49 -22.32 16.12
N THR A 365 0.06 -21.11 16.11
CA THR A 365 -0.38 -19.98 16.93
C THR A 365 -1.57 -19.32 16.24
N ARG A 366 -2.79 -19.66 16.67
CA ARG A 366 -4.05 -19.09 16.17
C ARG A 366 -4.92 -18.63 17.32
N TYR A 367 -5.39 -17.40 17.26
CA TYR A 367 -6.33 -16.85 18.21
C TYR A 367 -7.78 -17.12 17.78
N ARG A 368 -8.51 -17.90 18.58
CA ARG A 368 -9.90 -18.31 18.31
C ARG A 368 -10.94 -17.64 19.20
N GLY A 369 -10.53 -16.88 20.22
CA GLY A 369 -11.44 -16.20 21.15
C GLY A 369 -12.14 -14.97 20.55
N PRO A 370 -12.86 -14.20 21.38
CA PRO A 370 -13.53 -12.96 20.99
C PRO A 370 -12.59 -11.93 20.36
N LEU A 371 -12.93 -11.43 19.16
CA LEU A 371 -12.12 -10.48 18.41
C LEU A 371 -12.92 -9.21 18.08
N ALA A 372 -12.45 -8.06 18.54
CA ALA A 372 -12.97 -6.76 18.11
C ALA A 372 -12.02 -6.14 17.07
N VAL A 373 -12.51 -5.84 15.87
CA VAL A 373 -11.75 -5.18 14.81
C VAL A 373 -12.16 -3.71 14.75
N LEU A 374 -11.25 -2.79 15.10
CA LEU A 374 -11.51 -1.36 15.00
C LEU A 374 -11.20 -0.87 13.60
N GLN A 375 -12.15 -0.18 12.97
CA GLN A 375 -12.01 0.34 11.61
C GLN A 375 -12.58 1.77 11.49
N SER A 376 -12.11 2.51 10.48
CA SER A 376 -12.58 3.87 10.20
C SER A 376 -12.54 4.20 8.71
N GLN A 377 -13.01 5.39 8.35
CA GLN A 377 -12.87 5.96 7.00
C GLN A 377 -11.43 6.11 6.50
N TYR A 378 -10.42 5.95 7.37
CA TYR A 378 -9.00 5.94 7.01
C TYR A 378 -8.46 4.52 6.77
N THR A 379 -9.21 3.46 7.13
CA THR A 379 -8.87 2.07 6.83
C THR A 379 -9.02 1.84 5.32
N ARG A 380 -7.93 1.56 4.60
CA ARG A 380 -7.89 1.55 3.13
C ARG A 380 -7.10 0.37 2.56
N GLY A 381 -7.46 -0.06 1.34
CA GLY A 381 -6.63 -0.94 0.51
C GLY A 381 -6.46 -2.33 1.11
N THR A 382 -5.22 -2.79 1.24
CA THR A 382 -4.90 -4.11 1.81
C THR A 382 -5.44 -4.28 3.24
N ALA A 383 -5.62 -3.20 4.02
CA ALA A 383 -6.26 -3.27 5.33
C ALA A 383 -7.76 -3.60 5.23
N GLU A 384 -8.45 -3.12 4.20
CA GLU A 384 -9.83 -3.49 3.91
C GLU A 384 -9.93 -4.95 3.48
N LEU A 385 -8.95 -5.46 2.73
CA LEU A 385 -8.87 -6.90 2.42
C LEU A 385 -8.74 -7.75 3.68
N LEU A 386 -8.03 -7.27 4.71
CA LEU A 386 -7.96 -7.94 6.01
C LEU A 386 -9.32 -7.91 6.72
N CYS A 387 -10.00 -6.76 6.79
CA CYS A 387 -11.37 -6.68 7.33
C CYS A 387 -12.32 -7.66 6.64
N LEU A 388 -12.24 -7.74 5.31
CA LEU A 388 -13.08 -8.59 4.49
C LEU A 388 -12.75 -10.08 4.68
N SER A 389 -11.46 -10.42 4.86
CA SER A 389 -11.01 -11.78 5.20
C SER A 389 -11.50 -12.24 6.58
N LEU A 390 -11.71 -11.33 7.52
CA LEU A 390 -12.20 -11.61 8.87
C LEU A 390 -13.72 -11.47 9.01
N MET A 391 -14.41 -11.07 7.94
CA MET A 391 -15.83 -10.69 8.00
C MET A 391 -16.76 -11.82 8.48
N LYS A 392 -16.44 -13.07 8.13
CA LYS A 392 -17.19 -14.29 8.49
C LYS A 392 -16.62 -15.05 9.69
N ARG A 393 -15.61 -14.49 10.36
CA ARG A 393 -15.03 -15.12 11.56
C ARG A 393 -16.09 -15.12 12.68
N PRO A 394 -16.29 -16.25 13.39
CA PRO A 394 -17.18 -16.28 14.56
C PRO A 394 -16.61 -15.43 15.70
N LEU A 395 -17.49 -14.97 16.61
CA LEU A 395 -17.11 -14.17 17.78
C LEU A 395 -16.29 -12.93 17.37
N THR A 396 -16.68 -12.26 16.29
CA THR A 396 -15.98 -11.09 15.75
C THR A 396 -16.92 -9.95 15.46
N SER A 397 -16.63 -8.77 16.01
CA SER A 397 -17.35 -7.53 15.71
C SER A 397 -16.43 -6.50 15.07
N ARG A 398 -16.92 -5.84 14.01
CA ARG A 398 -16.26 -4.70 13.37
C ARG A 398 -16.84 -3.43 13.99
N ILE A 399 -16.01 -2.61 14.60
CA ILE A 399 -16.43 -1.48 15.43
C ILE A 399 -15.84 -0.19 14.88
N GLY A 400 -16.64 0.87 14.83
CA GLY A 400 -16.20 2.20 14.38
C GLY A 400 -17.06 2.74 13.24
N ALA A 401 -16.47 2.99 12.07
CA ALA A 401 -17.18 3.49 10.89
C ALA A 401 -16.96 2.61 9.66
N SER A 402 -17.61 2.96 8.55
CA SER A 402 -17.32 2.35 7.24
C SER A 402 -15.86 2.62 6.86
N THR A 403 -15.23 1.67 6.18
CA THR A 403 -13.87 1.83 5.64
C THR A 403 -13.84 2.79 4.44
N ALA A 404 -12.66 3.06 3.88
CA ALA A 404 -12.50 4.06 2.81
C ALA A 404 -13.14 3.67 1.46
N GLY A 405 -13.41 2.38 1.23
CA GLY A 405 -13.97 1.88 -0.03
C GLY A 405 -12.98 1.87 -1.18
N SER A 406 -11.69 1.64 -0.92
CA SER A 406 -10.63 1.69 -1.93
C SER A 406 -9.85 0.37 -1.91
N LEU A 407 -10.54 -0.72 -2.23
CA LEU A 407 -10.04 -2.09 -2.14
C LEU A 407 -9.25 -2.48 -3.38
N SER A 408 -9.66 -2.01 -4.56
CA SER A 408 -9.04 -2.37 -5.84
C SER A 408 -7.60 -1.87 -5.88
N PRO A 409 -6.63 -2.71 -6.30
CA PRO A 409 -5.34 -2.19 -6.73
C PRO A 409 -5.52 -1.28 -7.95
N THR A 410 -4.67 -0.25 -8.02
CA THR A 410 -4.63 0.69 -9.15
C THR A 410 -3.55 0.30 -10.13
N ARG A 411 -3.81 0.56 -11.41
CA ARG A 411 -2.84 0.46 -12.50
C ARG A 411 -2.47 1.88 -12.92
N GLN A 412 -1.19 2.22 -12.80
CA GLN A 412 -0.69 3.49 -13.29
C GLN A 412 -0.40 3.40 -14.78
N LEU A 413 -1.02 4.26 -15.57
CA LEU A 413 -0.79 4.40 -17.00
C LEU A 413 -0.27 5.79 -17.31
N ARG A 414 0.71 5.86 -18.22
CA ARG A 414 1.31 7.12 -18.66
C ARG A 414 0.67 7.55 -19.97
N LEU A 415 0.14 8.76 -20.00
CA LEU A 415 -0.44 9.39 -21.18
C LEU A 415 0.67 9.94 -22.11
N PRO A 416 0.35 10.23 -23.39
CA PRO A 416 1.32 10.77 -24.37
C PRO A 416 2.02 12.06 -23.91
N ASN A 417 1.34 12.90 -23.12
CA ASN A 417 1.90 14.13 -22.55
C ASN A 417 2.61 13.91 -21.19
N TYR A 418 2.77 12.65 -20.75
CA TYR A 418 3.40 12.22 -19.50
C TYR A 418 2.68 12.49 -18.21
N TRP A 419 1.46 12.96 -18.28
CA TRP A 419 0.55 12.81 -17.15
C TRP A 419 0.28 11.34 -16.91
N THR A 420 -0.15 11.02 -15.71
CA THR A 420 -0.46 9.64 -15.34
C THR A 420 -1.90 9.54 -14.87
N VAL A 421 -2.50 8.39 -15.12
CA VAL A 421 -3.81 8.03 -14.59
C VAL A 421 -3.66 6.73 -13.81
N GLU A 422 -4.18 6.71 -12.59
CA GLU A 422 -4.24 5.56 -11.71
C GLU A 422 -5.64 4.98 -11.77
N ILE A 423 -5.79 3.80 -12.36
CA ILE A 423 -7.09 3.20 -12.66
C ILE A 423 -7.30 1.94 -11.82
N PRO A 424 -8.34 1.87 -10.98
CA PRO A 424 -8.69 0.65 -10.29
C PRO A 424 -9.27 -0.36 -11.30
N TYR A 425 -8.57 -1.48 -11.47
CA TYR A 425 -8.78 -2.41 -12.58
C TYR A 425 -9.33 -3.78 -12.16
N GLN A 426 -9.53 -4.00 -10.87
CA GLN A 426 -9.92 -5.29 -10.34
C GLN A 426 -11.12 -5.14 -9.39
N ARG A 427 -12.15 -5.95 -9.59
CA ARG A 427 -13.29 -6.00 -8.67
C ARG A 427 -13.00 -7.04 -7.60
N ILE A 428 -13.27 -6.69 -6.35
CA ILE A 428 -13.03 -7.54 -5.19
C ILE A 428 -14.36 -7.77 -4.48
N PHE A 429 -14.76 -9.03 -4.43
CA PHE A 429 -16.03 -9.47 -3.87
C PHE A 429 -15.83 -10.14 -2.52
N SER A 430 -16.73 -9.86 -1.59
CA SER A 430 -16.84 -10.57 -0.31
C SER A 430 -17.15 -12.06 -0.51
N ALA A 431 -17.07 -12.83 0.58
CA ALA A 431 -17.51 -14.22 0.58
C ALA A 431 -18.99 -14.39 0.16
N ASP A 432 -19.81 -13.36 0.40
CA ASP A 432 -21.24 -13.29 0.01
C ASP A 432 -21.45 -12.68 -1.38
N ASN A 433 -20.38 -12.46 -2.15
CA ASN A 433 -20.42 -11.88 -3.48
C ASN A 433 -20.82 -10.38 -3.53
N GLU A 434 -20.54 -9.63 -2.46
CA GLU A 434 -20.81 -8.18 -2.39
C GLU A 434 -19.58 -7.34 -2.76
N LEU A 435 -19.81 -6.17 -3.37
CA LEU A 435 -18.78 -5.19 -3.73
C LEU A 435 -18.79 -4.02 -2.75
N PHE A 436 -17.62 -3.66 -2.22
CA PHE A 436 -17.45 -2.54 -1.29
C PHE A 436 -16.59 -1.39 -1.85
N GLU A 437 -16.18 -1.46 -3.12
CA GLU A 437 -15.47 -0.35 -3.77
C GLU A 437 -16.39 0.89 -3.84
N GLY A 438 -15.88 2.05 -3.47
CA GLY A 438 -16.59 3.33 -3.40
C GLY A 438 -17.45 3.54 -2.15
N VAL A 439 -17.84 2.48 -1.45
CA VAL A 439 -18.77 2.55 -0.31
C VAL A 439 -18.08 2.27 1.02
N GLY A 440 -17.10 1.38 1.01
CA GLY A 440 -16.43 0.87 2.21
C GLY A 440 -17.19 -0.28 2.86
N ILE A 441 -16.46 -1.03 3.69
CA ILE A 441 -16.94 -2.16 4.46
C ILE A 441 -17.65 -1.62 5.71
N PRO A 442 -18.94 -1.90 5.92
CA PRO A 442 -19.67 -1.38 7.06
C PRO A 442 -19.20 -2.01 8.38
N ALA A 443 -19.21 -1.21 9.44
CA ALA A 443 -19.04 -1.69 10.80
C ALA A 443 -20.28 -2.49 11.23
N THR A 444 -20.08 -3.55 12.02
CA THR A 444 -21.16 -4.22 12.74
C THR A 444 -21.76 -3.27 13.78
N GLU A 445 -20.90 -2.49 14.43
CA GLU A 445 -21.26 -1.57 15.49
C GLU A 445 -20.71 -0.17 15.22
N VAL A 446 -21.59 0.75 14.85
CA VAL A 446 -21.21 2.13 14.50
C VAL A 446 -20.88 2.94 15.74
N VAL A 447 -19.83 3.77 15.67
CA VAL A 447 -19.42 4.73 16.70
C VAL A 447 -19.37 6.15 16.08
N PRO A 448 -20.39 6.99 16.30
CA PRO A 448 -20.51 8.29 15.63
C PRO A 448 -19.48 9.34 16.08
N ASP A 449 -19.05 9.32 17.34
CA ASP A 449 -18.15 10.34 17.92
C ASP A 449 -16.65 10.03 17.77
N MET A 450 -16.28 9.14 16.84
CA MET A 450 -14.92 8.61 16.76
C MET A 450 -13.83 9.65 16.48
N GLU A 451 -14.14 10.77 15.81
CA GLU A 451 -13.19 11.84 15.49
C GLU A 451 -13.10 12.95 16.55
N MET A 452 -13.97 12.93 17.57
CA MET A 452 -14.02 13.96 18.62
C MET A 452 -12.93 13.77 19.69
N TYR A 453 -12.20 12.65 19.65
CA TYR A 453 -11.23 12.26 20.65
C TYR A 453 -9.80 12.24 20.08
N PRO A 454 -9.02 13.34 20.14
CA PRO A 454 -8.90 14.25 21.28
C PRO A 454 -8.96 15.75 20.89
N ALA A 455 -10.16 16.34 20.83
CA ALA A 455 -10.31 17.80 20.71
C ALA A 455 -10.36 18.50 22.09
N GLN A 456 -10.52 17.75 23.18
CA GLN A 456 -10.75 18.32 24.52
C GLN A 456 -9.48 18.44 25.39
N THR A 457 -8.36 17.82 25.01
CA THR A 457 -7.14 17.81 25.83
C THR A 457 -6.22 19.02 25.59
N ILE A 458 -6.49 19.88 24.59
CA ILE A 458 -5.58 20.97 24.18
C ILE A 458 -6.14 22.39 24.42
N ASN A 459 -7.44 22.56 24.72
CA ASN A 459 -7.96 23.86 25.17
C ASN A 459 -7.72 24.12 26.67
N GLY A 460 -6.52 23.78 27.14
CA GLY A 460 -5.98 24.20 28.42
C GLY A 460 -5.41 25.61 28.36
N ASN A 461 -6.23 26.59 27.96
CA ASN A 461 -6.04 27.98 28.33
C ASN A 461 -7.39 28.48 28.88
N SER A 462 -7.43 28.61 30.20
CA SER A 462 -8.55 29.02 31.05
C SER A 462 -9.32 30.25 30.53
N PRO A 463 -10.61 30.37 30.91
CA PRO A 463 -10.95 31.43 31.84
C PRO A 463 -11.33 30.86 33.21
N LYS A 464 -11.06 31.70 34.21
CA LYS A 464 -11.06 31.46 35.64
C LYS A 464 -12.37 30.85 36.18
N GLN A 465 -12.18 30.07 37.27
CA GLN A 465 -13.10 29.86 38.39
C GLN A 465 -14.46 29.20 38.10
N GLN A 466 -14.55 27.91 38.43
CA GLN A 466 -15.39 27.49 39.57
C GLN A 466 -15.05 26.06 40.02
N LYS A 467 -14.69 25.95 41.31
CA LYS A 467 -14.68 24.69 42.05
C LYS A 467 -16.13 24.24 42.22
N THR A 468 -16.48 23.09 41.65
CA THR A 468 -17.49 22.20 42.23
C THR A 468 -17.01 20.76 42.07
N THR A 469 -16.88 20.13 43.22
CA THR A 469 -16.54 18.74 43.49
C THR A 469 -17.51 17.76 42.82
N ALA A 470 -16.99 16.59 42.43
CA ALA A 470 -17.69 15.40 41.90
C ALA A 470 -17.99 15.35 40.39
N ALA A 471 -16.95 15.35 39.53
CA ALA A 471 -17.01 14.80 38.16
C ALA A 471 -15.60 14.61 37.52
N ALA A 472 -14.57 14.33 38.31
CA ALA A 472 -13.17 14.30 37.84
C ALA A 472 -12.66 12.89 37.48
N SER A 473 -13.51 12.02 36.91
CA SER A 473 -13.13 10.65 36.51
C SER A 473 -13.36 10.31 35.03
N SER A 474 -13.73 11.27 34.18
CA SER A 474 -13.94 11.02 32.74
C SER A 474 -13.02 11.88 31.87
N ALA A 475 -11.71 11.75 32.05
CA ALA A 475 -10.74 12.16 31.03
C ALA A 475 -10.82 11.18 29.83
N ALA A 476 -11.97 11.22 29.17
CA ALA A 476 -12.30 10.96 27.78
C ALA A 476 -11.91 9.64 27.07
N PHE A 477 -11.58 8.54 27.75
CA PHE A 477 -11.57 7.15 27.22
C PHE A 477 -12.04 6.91 25.75
N ASP A 478 -11.18 6.31 24.91
CA ASP A 478 -11.48 6.07 23.47
C ASP A 478 -12.81 5.31 23.25
N PRO A 479 -13.80 5.90 22.55
CA PRO A 479 -15.14 5.31 22.45
C PRO A 479 -15.17 4.02 21.64
N CYS A 480 -14.26 3.84 20.67
CA CYS A 480 -14.16 2.59 19.91
C CYS A 480 -13.57 1.47 20.77
N VAL A 481 -12.54 1.78 21.56
CA VAL A 481 -11.96 0.83 22.51
C VAL A 481 -12.99 0.40 23.55
N ARG A 482 -13.86 1.32 24.00
CA ARG A 482 -14.88 1.03 25.02
C ARG A 482 -15.86 -0.01 24.50
N LYS A 483 -16.37 0.26 23.31
CA LYS A 483 -17.34 -0.61 22.65
C LYS A 483 -16.72 -1.98 22.32
N ALA A 484 -15.43 -2.03 22.01
CA ALA A 484 -14.71 -3.29 21.85
C ALA A 484 -14.63 -4.11 23.13
N ILE A 485 -14.38 -3.47 24.28
CA ILE A 485 -14.41 -4.14 25.59
C ILE A 485 -15.81 -4.67 25.88
N ASP A 486 -16.85 -3.84 25.69
CA ASP A 486 -18.24 -4.24 25.90
C ASP A 486 -18.63 -5.46 25.04
N HIS A 487 -18.20 -5.50 23.78
CA HIS A 487 -18.41 -6.65 22.89
C HIS A 487 -17.74 -7.92 23.43
N ILE A 488 -16.46 -7.84 23.79
CA ILE A 488 -15.69 -8.98 24.29
C ILE A 488 -16.34 -9.56 25.55
N MET A 489 -16.66 -8.70 26.52
CA MET A 489 -17.33 -9.09 27.76
C MET A 489 -18.72 -9.71 27.51
N GLY A 490 -19.49 -9.14 26.57
CA GLY A 490 -20.81 -9.65 26.21
C GLY A 490 -20.78 -11.03 25.55
N VAL A 491 -19.73 -11.33 24.78
CA VAL A 491 -19.55 -12.64 24.15
C VAL A 491 -19.18 -13.72 25.18
N GLU A 492 -18.25 -13.43 26.09
CA GLU A 492 -17.79 -14.42 27.06
C GLU A 492 -18.87 -14.76 28.09
N THR A 493 -19.59 -13.76 28.59
CA THR A 493 -20.76 -13.98 29.46
C THR A 493 -21.88 -14.79 28.81
N ALA A 494 -21.92 -14.86 27.47
CA ALA A 494 -22.85 -15.70 26.72
C ALA A 494 -22.31 -17.11 26.45
N LEU A 495 -20.99 -17.32 26.51
CA LEU A 495 -20.35 -18.63 26.40
C LEU A 495 -20.30 -19.38 27.74
N ASP A 496 -20.27 -18.64 28.85
CA ASP A 496 -20.31 -19.19 30.22
C ASP A 496 -21.72 -19.62 30.68
N LYS A 497 -22.76 -19.26 29.93
CA LYS A 497 -24.16 -19.68 30.14
C LYS A 497 -24.52 -20.83 29.22
#